data_AF-A0A0Q6XSK4-F1
#
_entry.id   AF-A0A0Q6XSK4-F1
#
_cell.length_a   1.000
_cell.length_b   1.000
_cell.length_c   1.000
_cell.angle_alpha   90.00
_cell.angle_beta   90.00
_cell.angle_gamma   90.00
#
_symmetry.space_group_name_H-M   'P 1'
#
loop_
_entity.id
_entity.type
_entity.pdbx_description
1 polymer ?
#
loop_
_entity_poly.entity_id
_entity_poly.type
_entity_poly.pdbx_seq_one_letter_code
_entity_poly.pdbx_strand_id
1 'polypeptide(L)'
;MQTFLPHPDFRETALLLDRRRLGKQRVEALQVLRGLTVPGYGWRRHPAVRMWTGYEEALVRYGLEICRVWRAQGHQDSCAASLVASLAARRSGAAVREQSQLAAAGELPPWLGDEAFHESHRSALVRKEPQVYAALFPGTPADLPYVWPTSDREPQQAPAVR
;
A
#
# COMPACT_ATOMS: atom_id res chain seq x y z
N MET A 1 -10.58 -4.78 -1.01
CA MET A 1 -9.57 -3.72 -1.13
C MET A 1 -8.34 -4.23 -0.46
N GLN A 2 -7.24 -4.30 -1.21
CA GLN A 2 -5.97 -4.89 -0.78
C GLN A 2 -5.00 -3.83 -0.25
N THR A 3 -5.12 -2.58 -0.69
CA THR A 3 -4.44 -1.44 -0.06
C THR A 3 -5.43 -0.30 0.15
N PHE A 4 -5.51 0.24 1.38
CA PHE A 4 -6.28 1.46 1.66
C PHE A 4 -5.34 2.66 1.64
N LEU A 5 -5.75 3.72 0.92
CA LEU A 5 -5.01 4.97 0.75
C LEU A 5 -6.00 6.15 0.67
N PRO A 6 -6.72 6.46 1.76
CA PRO A 6 -7.62 7.62 1.80
C PRO A 6 -6.88 8.97 1.74
N HIS A 7 -5.55 8.96 1.93
CA HIS A 7 -4.68 10.12 1.95
C HIS A 7 -3.33 9.80 1.26
N PRO A 8 -2.66 10.77 0.59
CA PRO A 8 -1.40 10.53 -0.11
C PRO A 8 -0.22 10.22 0.82
N ASP A 9 -0.19 10.79 2.03
CA ASP A 9 0.79 10.43 3.05
C ASP A 9 0.48 9.04 3.65
N PHE A 10 1.46 8.14 3.63
CA PHE A 10 1.29 6.76 4.05
C PHE A 10 1.06 6.64 5.56
N ARG A 11 1.68 7.51 6.36
CA ARG A 11 1.52 7.51 7.81
C ARG A 11 0.17 8.10 8.20
N GLU A 12 -0.26 9.19 7.57
CA GLU A 12 -1.61 9.74 7.78
C GLU A 12 -2.68 8.72 7.38
N THR A 13 -2.49 8.02 6.26
CA THR A 13 -3.33 6.86 5.91
C THR A 13 -3.37 5.83 7.04
N ALA A 14 -2.22 5.43 7.59
CA ALA A 14 -2.16 4.46 8.69
C ALA A 14 -2.92 4.94 9.94
N LEU A 15 -2.81 6.22 10.29
CA LEU A 15 -3.46 6.83 11.45
C LEU A 15 -4.98 6.93 11.29
N LEU A 16 -5.48 7.10 10.07
CA LEU A 16 -6.92 7.16 9.77
C LEU A 16 -7.61 5.80 9.90
N LEU A 17 -6.88 4.69 9.77
CA LEU A 17 -7.47 3.36 9.77
C LEU A 17 -7.83 2.89 11.18
N ASP A 18 -9.08 2.43 11.33
CA ASP A 18 -9.48 1.67 12.50
C ASP A 18 -8.63 0.40 12.67
N ARG A 19 -8.55 -0.08 13.92
CA ARG A 19 -7.72 -1.23 14.30
C ARG A 19 -7.88 -2.45 13.38
N ARG A 20 -9.12 -2.78 12.97
CA ARG A 20 -9.36 -3.98 12.15
C ARG A 20 -8.73 -3.81 10.77
N ARG A 21 -8.90 -2.65 10.15
CA ARG A 21 -8.36 -2.37 8.81
C ARG A 21 -6.86 -2.14 8.84
N LEU A 22 -6.34 -1.42 9.84
CA LEU A 22 -4.90 -1.25 10.07
C LEU A 22 -4.21 -2.61 10.22
N GLY A 23 -4.75 -3.48 11.08
CA GLY A 23 -4.22 -4.83 11.28
C GLY A 23 -4.21 -5.67 9.99
N LYS A 24 -5.26 -5.54 9.18
CA LYS A 24 -5.38 -6.24 7.89
C LYS A 24 -4.40 -5.72 6.84
N GLN A 25 -4.19 -4.40 6.77
CA GLN A 25 -3.29 -3.77 5.80
C GLN A 25 -1.84 -4.26 5.89
N ARG A 26 -1.37 -4.67 7.08
CA ARG A 26 -0.03 -5.27 7.24
C ARG A 26 0.14 -6.52 6.40
N VAL A 27 -0.86 -7.41 6.45
CA VAL A 27 -0.85 -8.68 5.73
C VAL A 27 -1.11 -8.45 4.24
N GLU A 28 -2.04 -7.56 3.89
CA GLU A 28 -2.38 -7.31 2.50
C GLU A 28 -1.24 -6.61 1.74
N ALA A 29 -0.50 -5.69 2.36
CA ALA A 29 0.71 -5.10 1.76
C ALA A 29 1.74 -6.18 1.39
N LEU A 30 1.97 -7.15 2.29
CA LEU A 30 2.86 -8.29 2.01
C LEU A 30 2.32 -9.20 0.90
N GLN A 31 1.01 -9.43 0.84
CA GLN A 31 0.38 -10.21 -0.22
C GLN A 31 0.48 -9.52 -1.58
N VAL A 32 0.32 -8.19 -1.63
CA VAL A 32 0.51 -7.40 -2.84
C VAL A 32 1.97 -7.50 -3.30
N LEU A 33 2.93 -7.35 -2.38
CA LEU A 33 4.36 -7.48 -2.70
C LEU A 33 4.69 -8.87 -3.26
N ARG A 34 4.11 -9.93 -2.69
CA ARG A 34 4.24 -11.29 -3.23
C ARG A 34 3.61 -11.43 -4.62
N GLY A 35 2.49 -10.77 -4.86
CA GLY A 35 1.86 -10.72 -6.19
C GLY A 35 2.73 -10.04 -7.25
N LEU A 36 3.57 -9.08 -6.86
CA LEU A 36 4.55 -8.44 -7.73
C LEU A 36 5.80 -9.30 -7.93
N THR A 37 6.27 -9.97 -6.88
CA THR A 37 7.64 -10.50 -6.83
C THR A 37 7.77 -12.01 -6.94
N VAL A 38 6.72 -12.79 -6.60
CA VAL A 38 6.77 -14.26 -6.60
C VAL A 38 6.17 -14.82 -7.90
N PRO A 39 6.96 -15.52 -8.73
CA PRO A 39 6.44 -16.18 -9.93
C PRO A 39 5.29 -17.14 -9.61
N GLY A 40 4.24 -17.12 -10.43
CA GLY A 40 3.09 -18.02 -10.27
C GLY A 40 2.13 -17.65 -9.13
N TYR A 41 2.36 -16.56 -8.40
CA TYR A 41 1.42 -16.13 -7.36
C TYR A 41 0.05 -15.79 -7.94
N GLY A 42 -1.01 -16.40 -7.42
CA GLY A 42 -2.34 -16.39 -8.03
C GLY A 42 -2.96 -14.99 -8.20
N TRP A 43 -2.50 -14.01 -7.43
CA TRP A 43 -3.04 -12.64 -7.43
C TRP A 43 -2.27 -11.64 -8.31
N ARG A 44 -1.24 -12.08 -9.05
CA ARG A 44 -0.37 -11.20 -9.84
C ARG A 44 -1.07 -10.36 -10.92
N ARG A 45 -2.25 -10.79 -11.38
CA ARG A 45 -3.05 -10.08 -12.40
C ARG A 45 -4.10 -9.14 -11.80
N HIS A 46 -4.25 -9.13 -10.47
CA HIS A 46 -5.26 -8.30 -9.81
C HIS A 46 -4.93 -6.80 -9.96
N PRO A 47 -5.90 -5.92 -10.26
CA PRO A 47 -5.65 -4.48 -10.44
C PRO A 47 -4.94 -3.83 -9.25
N ALA A 48 -5.37 -4.15 -8.03
CA ALA A 48 -4.73 -3.68 -6.79
C ALA A 48 -3.26 -4.12 -6.62
N VAL A 49 -2.80 -5.13 -7.37
CA VAL A 49 -1.39 -5.52 -7.45
C VAL A 49 -0.69 -4.74 -8.55
N ARG A 50 -1.28 -4.69 -9.74
CA ARG A 50 -0.68 -4.06 -10.92
C ARG A 50 -0.46 -2.56 -10.80
N MET A 51 -1.28 -1.85 -10.01
CA MET A 51 -1.07 -0.41 -9.75
C MET A 51 0.28 -0.09 -9.08
N TRP A 52 0.89 -1.07 -8.41
CA TRP A 52 2.17 -0.95 -7.70
C TRP A 52 3.38 -1.50 -8.49
N THR A 53 3.18 -1.97 -9.72
CA THR A 53 4.27 -2.52 -10.55
C THR A 53 5.40 -1.51 -10.71
N GLY A 54 6.65 -1.90 -10.42
CA GLY A 54 7.82 -1.01 -10.50
C GLY A 54 7.96 -0.02 -9.34
N TYR A 55 7.03 -0.04 -8.38
CA TYR A 55 7.03 0.78 -7.16
C TYR A 55 7.07 -0.08 -5.89
N GLU A 56 7.76 -1.22 -5.94
CA GLU A 56 7.85 -2.20 -4.84
C GLU A 56 8.39 -1.57 -3.55
N GLU A 57 9.38 -0.66 -3.65
CA GLU A 57 9.91 0.06 -2.49
C GLU A 57 8.88 0.99 -1.86
N ALA A 58 8.08 1.69 -2.67
CA ALA A 58 7.00 2.54 -2.17
C ALA A 58 5.90 1.73 -1.47
N LEU A 59 5.53 0.56 -2.02
CA LEU A 59 4.61 -0.37 -1.38
C LEU A 59 5.16 -0.89 -0.04
N VAL A 60 6.47 -1.20 0.01
CA VAL A 60 7.13 -1.62 1.25
C VAL A 60 7.15 -0.48 2.26
N ARG A 61 7.44 0.75 1.83
CA ARG A 61 7.39 1.94 2.70
C ARG A 61 5.99 2.16 3.25
N TYR A 62 4.95 2.07 2.42
CA TYR A 62 3.56 2.04 2.87
C TYR A 62 3.33 0.98 3.96
N GLY A 63 3.70 -0.28 3.69
CA GLY A 63 3.53 -1.38 4.64
C GLY A 63 4.30 -1.17 5.96
N LEU A 64 5.47 -0.52 5.91
CA LEU A 64 6.25 -0.18 7.10
C LEU A 64 5.57 0.88 7.97
N GLU A 65 4.93 1.90 7.38
CA GLU A 65 4.15 2.88 8.13
C GLU A 65 2.91 2.25 8.79
N ILE A 66 2.20 1.37 8.07
CA ILE A 66 1.11 0.56 8.65
C ILE A 66 1.63 -0.24 9.87
N CYS A 67 2.74 -0.95 9.72
CA CYS A 67 3.32 -1.76 10.80
C CYS A 67 3.84 -0.90 11.96
N ARG A 68 4.35 0.29 11.70
CA ARG A 68 4.80 1.25 12.71
C ARG A 68 3.64 1.73 13.56
N VAL A 69 2.54 2.19 12.94
CA VAL A 69 1.35 2.64 13.68
C VAL A 69 0.71 1.49 14.45
N TRP A 70 0.62 0.30 13.86
CA TRP A 70 0.13 -0.89 14.55
C TRP A 70 0.91 -1.22 15.83
N ARG A 71 2.25 -1.18 15.77
CA ARG A 71 3.10 -1.39 16.94
C ARG A 71 2.99 -0.27 17.97
N ALA A 72 2.86 0.98 17.52
CA ALA A 72 2.64 2.12 18.41
C ALA A 72 1.34 2.00 19.23
N GLN A 73 0.34 1.25 18.73
CA GLN A 73 -0.88 0.89 19.45
C GLN A 73 -0.71 -0.31 20.41
N GLY A 74 0.53 -0.78 20.64
CA GLY A 74 0.83 -1.86 21.60
C GLY A 74 0.68 -3.26 21.04
N HIS A 75 0.56 -3.42 19.72
CA HIS A 75 0.38 -4.73 19.10
C HIS A 75 1.69 -5.31 18.53
N GLN A 76 1.80 -6.64 18.54
CA GLN A 76 2.93 -7.33 17.92
C GLN A 76 2.81 -7.35 16.38
N ASP A 77 3.96 -7.27 15.70
CA ASP A 77 4.04 -7.35 14.25
C ASP A 77 5.14 -8.31 13.79
N SER A 78 4.85 -9.03 12.70
CA SER A 78 5.80 -9.88 11.96
C SER A 78 5.88 -9.54 10.47
N CYS A 79 5.05 -8.62 9.98
CA CYS A 79 4.96 -8.29 8.55
C CYS A 79 6.12 -7.38 8.11
N ALA A 80 6.55 -6.42 8.96
CA ALA A 80 7.60 -5.47 8.60
C ALA A 80 8.91 -6.16 8.20
N ALA A 81 9.38 -7.13 8.98
CA ALA A 81 10.59 -7.89 8.68
C ALA A 81 10.46 -8.66 7.34
N SER A 82 9.30 -9.26 7.09
CA SER A 82 9.03 -10.00 5.85
C SER A 82 8.98 -9.08 4.61
N LEU A 83 8.44 -7.88 4.75
CA LEU A 83 8.42 -6.87 3.67
C LEU A 83 9.84 -6.45 3.30
N VAL A 84 10.67 -6.12 4.29
CA VAL A 84 12.08 -5.73 4.06
C VAL A 84 12.87 -6.87 3.44
N ALA A 85 12.75 -8.09 3.97
CA ALA A 85 13.45 -9.25 3.44
C ALA A 85 13.06 -9.55 1.98
N SER A 86 11.77 -9.46 1.65
CA SER A 86 11.27 -9.70 0.29
C SER A 86 11.82 -8.67 -0.71
N LEU A 87 11.96 -7.40 -0.31
CA LEU A 87 12.55 -6.37 -1.14
C LEU A 87 14.07 -6.55 -1.30
N ALA A 88 14.76 -6.83 -0.19
CA ALA A 88 16.22 -7.02 -0.17
C ALA A 88 16.67 -8.23 -1.03
N ALA A 89 15.83 -9.27 -1.15
CA ALA A 89 16.10 -10.39 -2.04
C ALA A 89 16.18 -9.99 -3.54
N ARG A 90 15.71 -8.79 -3.90
CA ARG A 90 15.66 -8.29 -5.29
C ARG A 90 16.54 -7.07 -5.54
N ARG A 91 16.93 -6.38 -4.48
CA ARG A 91 17.79 -5.20 -4.53
C ARG A 91 18.85 -5.30 -3.43
N SER A 92 20.11 -5.19 -3.80
CA SER A 92 21.20 -5.17 -2.84
C SER A 92 21.25 -3.86 -2.04
N GLY A 93 21.34 -4.00 -0.72
CA GLY A 93 22.21 -3.16 0.12
C GLY A 93 21.69 -1.82 0.66
N ALA A 94 20.48 -1.35 0.34
CA ALA A 94 19.98 -0.08 0.88
C ALA A 94 18.77 -0.28 1.79
N ALA A 95 18.72 0.47 2.90
CA ALA A 95 17.51 0.61 3.69
C ALA A 95 16.38 1.18 2.83
N VAL A 96 15.15 0.75 3.09
CA VAL A 96 13.95 1.30 2.43
C VAL A 96 13.91 2.81 2.70
N ARG A 97 13.82 3.63 1.67
CA ARG A 97 13.78 5.09 1.79
C ARG A 97 12.47 5.57 2.44
N GLU A 98 12.53 6.74 3.06
CA GLU A 98 11.33 7.46 3.52
C GLU A 98 10.51 7.97 2.33
N GLN A 99 9.21 8.22 2.55
CA GLN A 99 8.30 8.65 1.47
C GLN A 99 8.78 9.94 0.77
N SER A 100 9.28 10.92 1.52
CA SER A 100 9.82 12.16 0.95
C SER A 100 11.04 11.94 0.06
N GLN A 101 11.91 10.99 0.41
CA GLN A 101 13.08 10.62 -0.39
C GLN A 101 12.68 9.87 -1.66
N LEU A 102 11.64 9.03 -1.59
CA LEU A 102 11.05 8.40 -2.77
C LEU A 102 10.43 9.46 -3.70
N ALA A 103 9.68 10.43 -3.14
CA ALA A 103 9.09 11.52 -3.90
C ALA A 103 10.16 12.32 -4.65
N ALA A 104 11.21 12.75 -3.95
CA ALA A 104 12.31 13.51 -4.54
C ALA A 104 13.05 12.75 -5.66
N ALA A 105 13.04 11.41 -5.61
CA ALA A 105 13.65 10.56 -6.62
C ALA A 105 12.69 10.16 -7.77
N GLY A 106 11.42 10.59 -7.75
CA GLY A 106 10.42 10.15 -8.73
C GLY A 106 10.03 8.67 -8.56
N GLU A 107 10.22 8.12 -7.36
CA GLU A 107 10.02 6.70 -7.01
C GLU A 107 8.69 6.47 -6.27
N LEU A 108 7.74 7.40 -6.42
CA LEU A 108 6.36 7.23 -6.00
C LEU A 108 5.46 7.08 -7.24
N PRO A 109 4.39 6.27 -7.16
CA PRO A 109 3.45 6.14 -8.26
C PRO A 109 2.79 7.48 -8.62
N PRO A 110 2.56 7.79 -9.92
CA PRO A 110 2.02 9.08 -10.34
C PRO A 110 0.56 9.30 -9.91
N TRP A 111 -0.15 8.23 -9.57
CA TRP A 111 -1.51 8.28 -9.04
C TRP A 111 -1.57 8.64 -7.55
N LEU A 112 -0.43 8.64 -6.84
CA LEU A 112 -0.40 9.04 -5.43
C LEU A 112 -0.52 10.56 -5.33
N GLY A 113 -1.63 11.04 -4.76
CA GLY A 113 -2.05 12.44 -4.78
C GLY A 113 -3.21 12.71 -5.74
N ASP A 114 -3.61 11.75 -6.57
CA ASP A 114 -4.83 11.85 -7.38
C ASP A 114 -6.07 11.79 -6.48
N GLU A 115 -6.87 12.85 -6.52
CA GLU A 115 -8.01 12.98 -5.62
C GLU A 115 -9.12 11.98 -5.91
N ALA A 116 -9.37 11.63 -7.18
CA ALA A 116 -10.39 10.63 -7.51
C ALA A 116 -9.99 9.23 -7.00
N PHE A 117 -8.69 8.92 -7.04
CA PHE A 117 -8.16 7.72 -6.42
C PHE A 117 -8.39 7.72 -4.90
N HIS A 118 -7.96 8.78 -4.20
CA HIS A 118 -8.09 8.87 -2.75
C HIS A 118 -9.54 8.92 -2.28
N GLU A 119 -10.42 9.60 -3.00
CA GLU A 119 -11.85 9.67 -2.72
C GLU A 119 -12.52 8.30 -2.86
N SER A 120 -12.18 7.52 -3.90
CA SER A 120 -12.72 6.17 -4.04
C SER A 120 -12.31 5.24 -2.89
N HIS A 121 -11.12 5.47 -2.31
CA HIS A 121 -10.63 4.75 -1.14
C HIS A 121 -11.35 5.20 0.14
N ARG A 122 -11.62 6.50 0.31
CA ARG A 122 -12.46 7.04 1.40
C ARG A 122 -13.89 6.50 1.30
N SER A 123 -14.50 6.54 0.12
CA SER A 123 -15.83 5.98 -0.16
C SER A 123 -15.93 4.51 0.26
N ALA A 124 -14.91 3.73 -0.04
CA ALA A 124 -14.84 2.34 0.37
C ALA A 124 -14.72 2.14 1.89
N LEU A 125 -14.02 3.03 2.59
CA LEU A 125 -13.96 3.00 4.05
C LEU A 125 -15.33 3.35 4.66
N VAL A 126 -15.97 4.43 4.19
CA VAL A 126 -17.33 4.83 4.56
C VAL A 126 -18.31 3.67 4.36
N ARG A 127 -18.32 3.05 3.18
CA ARG A 127 -19.17 1.89 2.88
C ARG A 127 -18.98 0.73 3.85
N LYS A 128 -17.75 0.49 4.29
CA LYS A 128 -17.43 -0.66 5.14
C LYS A 128 -17.66 -0.39 6.62
N GLU A 129 -17.56 0.85 7.09
CA GLU A 129 -17.84 1.25 8.48
C GLU A 129 -18.30 2.71 8.55
N PRO A 130 -19.58 2.98 8.24
CA PRO A 130 -20.10 4.34 8.17
C PRO A 130 -19.95 5.09 9.50
N GLN A 131 -20.11 4.39 10.63
CA GLN A 131 -20.07 5.00 11.97
C GLN A 131 -18.71 5.60 12.31
N VAL A 132 -17.63 5.05 11.76
CA VAL A 132 -16.27 5.56 11.96
C VAL A 132 -15.93 6.60 10.89
N TYR A 133 -16.17 6.26 9.61
CA TYR A 133 -15.56 7.02 8.52
C TYR A 133 -16.42 8.16 7.97
N ALA A 134 -17.74 8.18 8.21
CA ALA A 134 -18.57 9.30 7.75
C ALA A 134 -18.19 10.62 8.42
N ALA A 135 -17.77 10.59 9.69
CA ALA A 135 -17.28 11.77 10.41
C ALA A 135 -15.87 12.18 9.98
N LEU A 136 -15.02 11.20 9.60
CA LEU A 136 -13.65 11.46 9.15
C LEU A 136 -13.59 12.00 7.71
N PHE A 137 -14.57 11.63 6.87
CA PHE A 137 -14.62 12.00 5.45
C PHE A 137 -15.97 12.63 5.09
N PRO A 138 -16.29 13.81 5.66
CA PRO A 138 -17.56 14.46 5.42
C PRO A 138 -17.76 14.74 3.93
N GLY A 139 -18.93 14.40 3.40
CA GLY A 139 -19.29 14.63 2.00
C GLY A 139 -18.82 13.55 1.01
N THR A 140 -17.99 12.58 1.43
CA THR A 140 -17.61 11.47 0.54
C THR A 140 -18.77 10.49 0.35
N PRO A 141 -19.24 10.24 -0.90
CA PRO A 141 -20.31 9.27 -1.15
C PRO A 141 -19.90 7.84 -0.76
N ALA A 142 -20.84 7.01 -0.30
CA ALA A 142 -20.55 5.64 0.17
C ALA A 142 -20.60 4.57 -0.93
N ASP A 143 -20.76 4.95 -2.19
CA ASP A 143 -21.06 4.06 -3.32
C ASP A 143 -20.15 4.28 -4.54
N LEU A 144 -19.10 5.11 -4.43
CA LEU A 144 -18.15 5.29 -5.52
C LEU A 144 -17.47 3.95 -5.89
N PRO A 145 -17.30 3.68 -7.19
CA PRO A 145 -16.53 2.54 -7.67
C PRO A 145 -15.06 2.71 -7.31
N TYR A 146 -14.35 1.60 -7.09
CA TYR A 146 -12.90 1.66 -6.87
C TYR A 146 -12.18 2.14 -8.12
N VAL A 147 -11.30 3.12 -7.94
CA VAL A 147 -10.32 3.50 -8.96
C VAL A 147 -9.09 2.60 -8.79
N TRP A 148 -8.73 1.89 -9.86
CA TRP A 148 -7.50 1.11 -9.93
C TRP A 148 -6.60 1.66 -11.04
N PRO A 149 -5.64 2.52 -10.69
CA PRO A 149 -4.71 3.08 -11.67
C PRO A 149 -3.85 1.99 -12.31
N THR A 150 -3.38 2.26 -13.52
CA THR A 150 -2.32 1.44 -14.13
C THR A 150 -0.98 2.02 -13.72
N SER A 151 0.01 1.17 -13.44
CA SER A 151 1.38 1.64 -13.27
C SER A 151 1.95 2.11 -14.61
N ASP A 152 2.73 3.19 -14.57
CA ASP A 152 3.53 3.69 -15.70
C ASP A 152 4.89 2.99 -15.84
N ARG A 153 5.20 2.04 -14.93
CA ARG A 153 6.45 1.27 -14.95
C ARG A 153 6.24 -0.17 -15.41
N GLU A 154 7.26 -0.72 -16.06
CA GLU A 154 7.31 -2.13 -16.42
C GLU A 154 7.65 -3.02 -15.19
N PRO A 155 7.19 -4.29 -15.17
CA PRO A 155 7.58 -5.22 -14.12
C PRO A 155 9.09 -5.42 -14.08
N GLN A 156 9.71 -5.21 -12.92
CA GLN A 156 11.12 -5.56 -12.74
C GLN A 156 11.30 -7.07 -12.93
N GLN A 157 12.04 -7.47 -13.96
CA GLN A 157 12.41 -8.87 -14.15
C GLN A 157 13.24 -9.32 -12.94
N ALA A 158 12.89 -10.47 -12.36
CA ALA A 158 13.78 -11.09 -11.39
C ALA A 158 15.10 -11.40 -12.11
N PRO A 159 16.27 -11.19 -11.48
CA PRO A 159 17.52 -11.64 -12.07
C PRO A 159 17.38 -13.12 -12.41
N ALA A 160 17.78 -13.51 -13.62
CA ALA A 160 17.82 -14.90 -14.02
C ALA A 160 18.68 -15.65 -12.99
N VAL A 161 18.08 -16.66 -12.34
CA VAL A 161 18.84 -17.58 -11.49
C VAL A 161 19.86 -18.24 -12.41
N ARG A 162 21.14 -17.89 -12.24
CA ARG A 162 22.27 -18.59 -12.86
C ARG A 162 22.61 -19.81 -12.03
#